data_AF-A0A1Q9D8P3-F1
#
_entry.id   AF-A0A1Q9D8P3-F1
#
_cell.length_a   1.000
_cell.length_b   1.000
_cell.length_c   1.000
_cell.angle_alpha   90.00
_cell.angle_beta   90.00
_cell.angle_gamma   90.00
#
_symmetry.space_group_name_H-M   'P 1'
#
loop_
_entity.id
_entity.type
_entity.pdbx_description
1 polymer ?
#
loop_
_entity_poly.entity_id
_entity_poly.type
_entity_poly.pdbx_seq_one_letter_code
_entity_poly.pdbx_strand_id
1 'polypeptide(L)'
;MRRSDGLKAYVNELEKVVENFSTDKVYTFCIWGVSQFLDCIRWEARGIIPGMTFGFSRFGLKAPLTIAIYEMPGEHPDPRHLRSRKRYYLNVAMWSALHPPEGDRLKELIGLPESQVEETESKQSNALAMWNLSCCYGGRFL
;
A
#
# COMPACT_ATOMS: atom_id res chain seq x y z
N MET A 1 19.88 5.01 25.84
CA MET A 1 18.41 4.99 25.69
C MET A 1 18.00 3.64 25.11
N ARG A 2 17.36 2.77 25.92
CA ARG A 2 17.01 1.40 25.51
C ARG A 2 15.63 1.46 24.83
N ARG A 3 15.52 1.02 23.57
CA ARG A 3 14.35 1.22 22.68
C ARG A 3 13.04 0.57 23.15
N SER A 4 13.03 -0.18 24.25
CA SER A 4 11.84 -0.88 24.76
C SER A 4 10.86 0.02 25.52
N ASP A 5 11.37 1.04 26.22
CA ASP A 5 10.52 1.88 27.08
C ASP A 5 9.62 2.80 26.25
N GLY A 6 10.10 3.22 25.07
CA GLY A 6 9.33 4.01 24.11
C GLY A 6 8.16 3.24 23.49
N LEU A 7 8.28 1.92 23.30
CA LEU A 7 7.20 1.12 22.72
C LEU A 7 6.01 1.00 23.67
N LYS A 8 6.26 0.72 24.96
CA LYS A 8 5.17 0.65 25.95
C LYS A 8 4.47 1.99 26.13
N ALA A 9 5.23 3.07 26.24
CA ALA A 9 4.66 4.41 26.33
C ALA A 9 3.83 4.76 25.08
N TYR A 10 4.33 4.43 23.89
CA TYR A 10 3.60 4.61 22.63
C TYR A 10 2.29 3.80 22.59
N VAL A 11 2.32 2.52 22.98
CA VAL A 11 1.12 1.67 23.02
C VAL A 11 0.07 2.25 23.97
N ASN A 12 0.48 2.64 25.19
CA ASN A 12 -0.44 3.21 26.18
C ASN A 12 -1.07 4.53 25.68
N GLU A 13 -0.31 5.40 25.01
CA GLU A 13 -0.87 6.64 24.44
C GLU A 13 -1.79 6.34 23.25
N LEU A 14 -1.45 5.34 22.42
CA LEU A 14 -2.30 4.91 21.32
C LEU A 14 -3.63 4.35 21.82
N GLU A 15 -3.62 3.54 22.89
CA GLU A 15 -4.83 3.02 23.52
C GLU A 15 -5.75 4.15 23.98
N LYS A 16 -5.23 5.17 24.67
CA LYS A 16 -6.01 6.34 25.09
C LYS A 16 -6.61 7.10 23.90
N VAL A 17 -5.88 7.22 22.79
CA VAL A 17 -6.38 7.87 21.58
C VAL A 17 -7.51 7.05 20.95
N VAL A 18 -7.35 5.72 20.88
CA VAL A 18 -8.34 4.80 20.32
C VAL A 18 -9.61 4.76 21.17
N GLU A 19 -9.51 4.75 22.50
CA GLU A 19 -10.65 4.82 23.41
C GLU A 19 -11.48 6.11 23.22
N ASN A 20 -10.85 7.19 22.74
CA ASN A 20 -11.50 8.47 22.48
C ASN A 20 -11.90 8.67 21.01
N PHE A 21 -11.94 7.60 20.21
CA PHE A 21 -12.51 7.66 18.87
C PHE A 21 -14.01 7.94 18.95
N SER A 22 -14.46 8.92 18.16
CA SER A 22 -15.85 9.38 18.11
C SER A 22 -16.27 9.52 16.66
N THR A 23 -17.51 9.16 16.36
CA THR A 23 -18.10 9.28 15.02
C THR A 23 -18.36 10.73 14.61
N ASP A 24 -18.26 11.68 15.54
CA ASP A 24 -18.55 13.09 15.31
C ASP A 24 -17.30 13.89 14.90
N LYS A 25 -16.13 13.23 14.85
CA LYS A 25 -14.84 13.85 14.53
C LYS A 25 -14.29 13.31 13.21
N VAL A 26 -13.67 14.20 12.43
CA VAL A 26 -12.90 13.81 11.24
C VAL A 26 -11.46 13.54 11.64
N TYR A 27 -10.97 12.34 11.33
CA TYR A 27 -9.60 11.94 11.61
C TYR A 27 -8.76 11.96 10.33
N THR A 28 -7.55 12.49 10.44
CA THR A 28 -6.52 12.35 9.40
C THR A 28 -5.47 11.36 9.87
N PHE A 29 -5.35 10.24 9.15
CA PHE A 29 -4.32 9.24 9.43
C PHE A 29 -3.09 9.54 8.58
N CYS A 30 -1.98 9.88 9.24
CA CYS A 30 -0.68 9.99 8.59
C CYS A 30 0.13 8.72 8.87
N ILE A 31 0.26 7.85 7.87
CA ILE A 31 1.04 6.62 8.00
C ILE A 31 2.49 6.93 7.65
N TRP A 32 3.29 7.21 8.67
CA TRP A 32 4.75 7.32 8.56
C TRP A 32 5.35 5.92 8.74
N GLY A 33 5.10 5.05 7.77
CA GLY A 33 5.57 3.67 7.78
C GLY A 33 7.07 3.54 7.51
N VAL A 34 7.48 2.32 7.18
CA VAL A 34 8.84 1.79 6.93
C VAL A 34 9.64 2.52 5.82
N SER A 35 9.40 3.79 5.52
CA SER A 35 10.09 4.58 4.49
C SER A 35 11.61 4.52 4.56
N GLN A 36 12.20 4.34 5.75
CA GLN A 36 13.64 4.12 5.90
C GLN A 36 14.13 2.81 5.29
N PHE A 37 13.24 1.81 5.25
CA PHE A 37 13.54 0.46 4.83
C PHE A 37 12.81 0.00 3.57
N LEU A 38 11.72 0.65 3.17
CA LEU A 38 10.87 0.29 2.05
C LEU A 38 10.61 1.54 1.21
N ASP A 39 11.24 1.59 0.04
CA ASP A 39 11.03 2.61 -0.97
C ASP A 39 10.11 2.03 -2.05
N CYS A 40 8.81 2.33 -1.95
CA CYS A 40 7.83 1.86 -2.93
C CYS A 40 7.98 2.54 -4.30
N ILE A 41 8.56 3.76 -4.34
CA ILE A 41 8.81 4.47 -5.60
C ILE A 41 9.91 3.77 -6.39
N ARG A 42 10.97 3.31 -5.71
CA ARG A 42 12.06 2.54 -6.32
C ARG A 42 11.85 1.02 -6.33
N TRP A 43 10.82 0.55 -5.62
CA TRP A 43 10.54 -0.88 -5.40
C TRP A 43 11.71 -1.62 -4.71
N GLU A 44 12.34 -0.95 -3.74
CA GLU A 44 13.55 -1.43 -3.06
C GLU A 44 13.40 -1.41 -1.54
N ALA A 45 13.96 -2.43 -0.89
CA ALA A 45 14.25 -2.40 0.53
C ALA A 45 15.65 -1.84 0.78
N ARG A 46 15.76 -0.88 1.70
CA ARG A 46 17.00 -0.18 2.05
C ARG A 46 17.27 -0.33 3.55
N GLY A 47 18.49 -0.06 4.02
CA GLY A 47 18.78 0.04 5.45
C GLY A 47 18.67 -1.24 6.30
N ILE A 48 18.20 -2.37 5.74
CA ILE A 48 18.13 -3.66 6.45
C ILE A 48 19.55 -4.19 6.73
N ILE A 49 20.44 -4.05 5.75
CA ILE A 49 21.88 -4.33 5.87
C ILE A 49 22.63 -3.05 5.46
N PRO A 50 23.60 -2.56 6.25
CA PRO A 50 24.36 -1.36 5.91
C PRO A 50 25.00 -1.46 4.52
N GLY A 51 24.73 -0.49 3.66
CA GLY A 51 25.31 -0.40 2.31
C GLY A 51 24.65 -1.29 1.24
N MET A 52 23.65 -2.11 1.60
CA MET A 52 22.96 -2.97 0.63
C MET A 52 21.53 -2.48 0.36
N THR A 53 21.12 -2.61 -0.91
CA THR A 53 19.74 -2.44 -1.35
C THR A 53 19.23 -3.75 -1.97
N PHE A 54 17.96 -4.07 -1.74
CA PHE A 54 17.33 -5.28 -2.23
C PHE A 54 16.04 -4.94 -2.97
N GLY A 55 15.90 -5.33 -4.23
CA GLY A 55 14.61 -5.18 -4.92
C GLY A 55 13.53 -6.02 -4.23
N PHE A 56 12.31 -5.50 -4.08
CA PHE A 56 11.21 -6.21 -3.43
C PHE A 56 10.89 -7.55 -4.07
N SER A 57 11.10 -7.70 -5.38
CA SER A 57 10.93 -8.96 -6.09
C SER A 57 11.76 -10.10 -5.52
N ARG A 58 12.91 -9.81 -4.89
CA ARG A 58 13.76 -10.84 -4.23
C ARG A 58 13.14 -11.41 -2.96
N PHE A 59 12.20 -10.69 -2.33
CA PHE A 59 11.41 -11.19 -1.21
C PHE A 59 10.15 -11.94 -1.67
N GLY A 60 10.02 -12.25 -2.97
CA GLY A 60 8.83 -12.86 -3.55
C GLY A 60 7.64 -11.90 -3.65
N LEU A 61 7.84 -10.61 -3.35
CA LEU A 61 6.79 -9.60 -3.46
C LEU A 61 6.72 -9.12 -4.92
N LYS A 62 5.66 -9.53 -5.62
CA LYS A 62 5.30 -9.00 -6.93
C LYS A 62 4.38 -7.78 -6.79
N ALA A 63 4.51 -6.82 -7.68
CA ALA A 63 3.58 -5.70 -7.75
C ALA A 63 2.17 -6.18 -8.18
N PRO A 64 1.09 -5.55 -7.68
CA PRO A 64 1.08 -4.45 -6.71
C PRO A 64 1.15 -4.93 -5.24
N LEU A 65 1.62 -4.04 -4.36
CA LEU A 65 1.47 -4.17 -2.92
C LEU A 65 0.09 -3.60 -2.52
N THR A 66 -0.70 -4.36 -1.78
CA THR A 66 -2.02 -3.91 -1.32
C THR A 66 -1.97 -3.44 0.14
N ILE A 67 -2.38 -2.18 0.38
CA ILE A 67 -2.62 -1.64 1.72
C ILE A 67 -4.12 -1.56 1.93
N ALA A 68 -4.61 -2.17 3.00
CA ALA A 68 -6.04 -2.20 3.30
C ALA A 68 -6.34 -1.93 4.78
N ILE A 69 -7.40 -1.17 5.01
CA ILE A 69 -8.03 -0.97 6.32
C ILE A 69 -9.43 -1.57 6.19
N TYR A 70 -9.76 -2.51 7.06
CA TYR A 70 -11.03 -3.21 7.02
C TYR A 70 -11.50 -3.57 8.43
N GLU A 71 -12.80 -3.68 8.58
CA GLU A 71 -13.45 -4.30 9.73
C GLU A 71 -13.68 -5.78 9.46
N MET A 72 -13.56 -6.58 10.53
CA MET A 72 -13.97 -7.97 10.56
C MET A 72 -15.22 -8.07 11.45
N PRO A 73 -16.24 -8.84 11.07
CA PRO A 73 -17.31 -9.20 11.99
C PRO A 73 -16.69 -9.95 13.18
N GLY A 74 -17.21 -9.70 14.38
CA GLY A 74 -16.67 -10.11 15.68
C GLY A 74 -16.50 -11.63 15.89
N GLU A 75 -16.92 -12.17 17.04
CA GLU A 75 -16.71 -13.59 17.32
C GLU A 75 -17.31 -14.48 16.22
N HIS A 76 -16.44 -15.25 15.59
CA HIS A 76 -16.78 -16.18 14.53
C HIS A 76 -16.01 -17.48 14.75
N PRO A 77 -16.63 -18.65 14.54
CA PRO A 77 -15.97 -19.94 14.78
C PRO A 77 -14.68 -20.14 13.98
N ASP A 78 -14.62 -19.51 12.80
CA ASP A 78 -13.45 -19.49 11.93
C ASP A 78 -12.55 -18.27 12.21
N PRO A 79 -11.32 -18.48 12.72
CA PRO A 79 -10.37 -17.39 13.00
C PRO A 79 -9.71 -16.81 11.74
N ARG A 80 -9.95 -17.39 10.55
CA ARG A 80 -9.30 -16.93 9.31
C ARG A 80 -9.84 -15.57 8.86
N HIS A 81 -8.93 -14.70 8.42
CA HIS A 81 -9.23 -13.40 7.82
C HIS A 81 -9.65 -13.54 6.34
N LEU A 82 -10.77 -14.24 6.11
CA LEU A 82 -11.31 -14.47 4.77
C LEU A 82 -11.73 -13.16 4.09
N ARG A 83 -11.40 -13.01 2.80
CA ARG A 83 -11.70 -11.78 2.03
C ARG A 83 -13.18 -11.44 1.98
N SER A 84 -14.05 -12.45 1.87
CA SER A 84 -15.52 -12.30 1.83
C SER A 84 -16.11 -11.71 3.12
N ARG A 85 -15.38 -11.76 4.23
CA ARG A 85 -15.81 -11.25 5.54
C ARG A 85 -15.30 -9.84 5.84
N LYS A 86 -14.41 -9.30 5.00
CA LYS A 86 -13.79 -8.00 5.25
C LYS A 86 -14.67 -6.89 4.74
N ARG A 87 -15.09 -5.99 5.63
CA ARG A 87 -15.71 -4.73 5.24
C ARG A 87 -14.60 -3.69 5.07
N TYR A 88 -14.20 -3.44 3.83
CA TYR A 88 -13.09 -2.55 3.52
C TYR A 88 -13.50 -1.08 3.66
N TYR A 89 -12.71 -0.32 4.41
CA TYR A 89 -12.76 1.15 4.47
C TYR A 89 -11.73 1.77 3.53
N LEU A 90 -10.58 1.11 3.38
CA LEU A 90 -9.52 1.46 2.44
C LEU A 90 -9.00 0.17 1.81
N ASN A 91 -8.79 0.16 0.51
CA ASN A 91 -8.14 -0.93 -0.20
C ASN A 91 -7.41 -0.36 -1.42
N VAL A 92 -6.11 -0.15 -1.28
CA VAL A 92 -5.29 0.54 -2.26
C VAL A 92 -4.20 -0.39 -2.76
N ALA A 93 -4.13 -0.53 -4.08
CA ALA A 93 -3.01 -1.18 -4.75
C ALA A 93 -1.93 -0.14 -5.07
N MET A 94 -0.69 -0.44 -4.72
CA MET A 94 0.48 0.42 -4.92
C MET A 94 1.54 -0.31 -5.74
N TRP A 95 2.17 0.41 -6.65
CA TRP A 95 3.31 -0.08 -7.44
C TRP A 95 4.23 1.07 -7.81
N SER A 96 5.45 0.73 -8.21
CA SER A 96 6.39 1.67 -8.81
C SER A 96 6.13 1.79 -10.31
N ALA A 97 6.26 3.00 -10.87
CA ALA A 97 6.28 3.18 -12.32
C ALA A 97 7.44 2.43 -12.99
N LEU A 98 8.54 2.17 -12.27
CA LEU A 98 9.67 1.37 -12.74
C LEU A 98 9.37 -0.14 -12.75
N HIS A 99 8.39 -0.57 -11.96
CA HIS A 99 8.01 -1.97 -11.79
C HIS A 99 6.48 -2.09 -11.85
N PRO A 100 5.87 -1.86 -13.03
CA PRO A 100 4.43 -1.95 -13.17
C PRO A 100 3.95 -3.40 -12.95
N PRO A 101 2.71 -3.60 -12.49
CA PRO A 101 2.08 -4.92 -12.51
C PRO A 101 2.03 -5.50 -13.93
N GLU A 102 2.00 -6.82 -14.03
CA GLU A 102 1.81 -7.53 -15.31
C GLU A 102 0.54 -7.00 -16.02
N GLY A 103 0.56 -6.92 -17.36
CA GLY A 103 -0.44 -6.17 -18.14
C GLY A 103 -1.89 -6.56 -17.85
N ASP A 104 -2.20 -7.85 -17.76
CA ASP A 104 -3.57 -8.31 -17.47
C ASP A 104 -3.98 -8.00 -16.02
N ARG A 105 -3.02 -8.08 -15.09
CA ARG A 105 -3.26 -7.70 -13.69
C ARG A 105 -3.48 -6.21 -13.54
N LEU A 106 -2.74 -5.39 -14.30
CA LEU A 106 -2.93 -3.95 -14.34
C LEU A 106 -4.34 -3.61 -14.83
N LYS A 107 -4.81 -4.24 -15.93
CA LYS A 107 -6.17 -4.07 -16.46
C LYS A 107 -7.25 -4.37 -15.41
N GLU A 108 -7.11 -5.47 -14.67
CA GLU A 108 -8.02 -5.83 -13.57
C GLU A 108 -8.06 -4.76 -12.47
N LEU A 109 -6.89 -4.23 -12.10
CA LEU A 109 -6.75 -3.25 -11.01
C LEU A 109 -7.34 -1.88 -11.35
N ILE A 110 -7.17 -1.44 -12.60
CA ILE A 110 -7.67 -0.13 -13.07
C ILE A 110 -9.09 -0.19 -13.62
N GLY A 111 -9.63 -1.40 -13.87
CA GLY A 111 -10.98 -1.58 -14.39
C GLY A 111 -11.18 -1.06 -15.81
N LEU A 112 -10.11 -0.97 -16.62
CA LEU A 112 -10.22 -0.55 -18.01
C LEU A 112 -10.84 -1.67 -18.85
N PRO A 113 -11.82 -1.36 -19.72
CA PRO A 113 -12.31 -2.31 -20.70
C PRO A 113 -11.20 -2.66 -21.70
N GLU A 114 -11.18 -3.92 -22.13
CA GLU A 114 -10.13 -4.56 -22.96
C GLU A 114 -9.83 -3.86 -24.30
N SER A 115 -10.67 -2.91 -24.72
CA SER A 115 -10.67 -2.26 -26.04
C SER A 115 -9.78 -1.00 -26.20
N GLN A 116 -8.93 -0.66 -25.23
CA GLN A 116 -8.11 0.59 -25.29
C GLN A 116 -6.59 0.35 -25.16
N VAL A 117 -6.12 -0.90 -25.20
CA VAL A 117 -4.72 -1.21 -24.87
C VAL A 117 -3.77 -1.17 -26.08
N GLU A 118 -4.28 -1.27 -27.32
CA GLU A 118 -3.42 -1.32 -28.51
C GLU A 118 -2.72 0.01 -28.87
N GLU A 119 -3.13 1.16 -28.33
CA GLU A 119 -2.58 2.45 -28.77
C GLU A 119 -1.43 3.00 -27.91
N THR A 120 -1.11 2.38 -26.77
CA THR A 120 -0.18 2.99 -25.79
C THR A 120 1.29 2.60 -26.00
N GLU A 121 1.59 1.53 -26.74
CA GLU A 121 2.98 1.12 -27.01
C GLU A 121 3.72 2.10 -27.94
N SER A 122 3.01 2.90 -28.75
CA SER A 122 3.64 3.83 -29.70
C SER A 122 4.01 5.20 -29.13
N LYS A 123 3.43 5.63 -27.99
CA LYS A 123 3.59 7.00 -27.46
C LYS A 123 4.49 7.11 -26.21
N GLN A 124 4.88 6.00 -25.59
CA GLN A 124 5.73 6.02 -24.38
C GLN A 124 7.19 6.47 -24.62
N SER A 125 7.65 6.57 -25.87
CA SER A 125 9.01 7.06 -26.19
C SER A 125 9.24 8.54 -25.85
N ASN A 126 8.19 9.38 -25.77
CA ASN A 126 8.38 10.84 -25.70
C ASN A 126 7.79 11.53 -24.45
N ALA A 127 7.19 10.79 -23.50
CA ALA A 127 6.56 11.38 -22.31
C ALA A 127 7.36 11.20 -20.99
N LEU A 128 8.57 10.64 -21.07
CA LEU A 128 9.43 10.34 -19.90
C LEU A 128 10.01 11.56 -19.18
N ALA A 129 9.75 12.79 -19.65
CA ALA A 129 10.39 14.00 -19.12
C ALA A 129 9.57 14.81 -18.10
N MET A 130 8.26 14.55 -17.88
CA MET A 130 7.41 15.52 -17.15
C MET A 130 6.58 15.00 -15.97
N TRP A 131 6.64 13.72 -15.61
CA TRP A 131 5.86 13.15 -14.49
C TRP A 131 6.73 12.51 -13.41
N ASN A 132 7.77 13.22 -12.96
CA ASN A 132 8.41 12.91 -11.69
C ASN A 132 7.56 13.49 -10.56
N LEU A 133 6.69 12.67 -9.93
CA LEU A 133 6.33 12.68 -8.49
C LEU A 133 4.98 12.01 -8.13
N SER A 134 4.23 11.42 -9.06
CA SER A 134 2.92 10.83 -8.72
C SER A 134 3.00 9.30 -8.61
N CYS A 135 2.78 8.76 -7.41
CA CYS A 135 2.37 7.36 -7.25
C CYS A 135 1.02 7.18 -7.96
N CYS A 136 0.95 6.29 -8.95
CA CYS A 136 -0.32 5.98 -9.62
C CYS A 136 -1.21 5.17 -8.67
N TYR A 137 -2.27 5.80 -8.16
CA TYR A 137 -3.30 5.16 -7.34
C TYR A 137 -4.45 4.68 -8.24
N GLY A 138 -4.64 3.36 -8.34
CA GLY A 138 -5.85 2.77 -8.91
C GLY A 138 -6.87 2.48 -7.81
N GLY A 139 -7.85 3.37 -7.62
CA GLY A 139 -8.91 3.23 -6.62
C GLY A 139 -10.28 3.10 -7.27
N ARG A 140 -11.01 2.02 -6.95
CA ARG A 140 -12.44 1.90 -7.23
C ARG A 140 -13.19 2.38 -5.99
N PHE A 141 -13.76 3.58 -6.05
CA PHE A 141 -14.81 3.98 -5.12
C PHE A 141 -16.10 3.29 -5.59
N LEU A 142 -16.72 2.60 -4.63
CA LEU A 142 -17.95 1.78 -4.69
C LEU A 142 -18.70 1.76 -6.03
#